data_AF-A0AAN9V9M9-F1
#
_entry.id   AF-A0AAN9V9M9-F1
#
_cell.length_a   1.000
_cell.length_b   1.000
_cell.length_c   1.000
_cell.angle_alpha   90.00
_cell.angle_beta   90.00
_cell.angle_gamma   90.00
#
_symmetry.space_group_name_H-M   'P 1'
#
loop_
_entity.id
_entity.type
_entity.pdbx_description
1 polymer ?
#
loop_
_entity_poly.entity_id
_entity_poly.type
_entity_poly.pdbx_seq_one_letter_code
_entity_poly.pdbx_strand_id
1 'polypeptide(L)' 'MNSIGENCNELKKQYDSCFLTWFSEKFLKGETNDEMCAPFFKVYQQCVKKAIQEHHIDLKVIEQDHLGTENENKVPPKS' A
#
# COMPACT_ATOMS: atom_id res chain seq x y z
N MET A 1 12.01 -3.79 -6.21
CA MET A 1 10.81 -3.40 -6.98
C MET A 1 10.80 -1.90 -7.12
N ASN A 2 10.54 -1.39 -8.32
CA ASN A 2 10.41 0.05 -8.56
C ASN A 2 8.95 0.48 -8.35
N SER A 3 8.75 1.73 -7.96
CA SER A 3 7.46 2.40 -7.89
C SER A 3 7.02 2.86 -9.29
N ILE A 4 5.74 3.23 -9.43
CA ILE A 4 5.16 3.75 -10.67
C ILE A 4 5.88 5.02 -11.12
N GLY A 5 6.20 5.92 -10.19
CA GLY A 5 7.06 7.07 -10.43
C GLY A 5 8.49 6.80 -9.96
N GLU A 6 9.49 7.02 -10.84
CA GLU A 6 10.90 6.81 -10.50
C GLU A 6 11.36 7.70 -9.33
N ASN A 7 10.79 8.90 -9.23
CA ASN A 7 10.98 9.83 -8.12
C ASN A 7 10.47 9.29 -6.76
N CYS A 8 9.55 8.32 -6.76
CA CYS A 8 9.02 7.69 -5.56
C CYS A 8 9.81 6.44 -5.13
N ASN A 9 10.81 6.00 -5.90
CA ASN A 9 11.56 4.76 -5.62
C ASN A 9 12.27 4.79 -4.26
N GLU A 10 12.89 5.92 -3.93
CA GLU A 10 13.62 6.03 -2.66
C GLU A 10 12.66 6.12 -1.47
N LEU A 11 11.57 6.86 -1.61
CA LEU A 11 10.49 6.93 -0.62
C LEU A 11 9.85 5.56 -0.39
N LYS A 12 9.66 4.79 -1.46
CA LYS A 12 9.15 3.42 -1.40
C LYS A 12 10.07 2.53 -0.55
N LYS A 13 11.38 2.56 -0.80
CA LYS A 13 12.34 1.72 -0.05
C LYS A 13 12.32 2.03 1.44
N GLN A 14 12.26 3.31 1.81
CA GLN A 14 12.19 3.74 3.21
C GLN A 14 10.91 3.25 3.88
N TYR A 15 9.76 3.44 3.22
CA TYR A 15 8.49 2.95 3.73
C TYR A 15 8.45 1.42 3.82
N ASP A 16 8.84 0.70 2.76
CA ASP A 16 8.83 -0.77 2.71
C ASP A 16 9.71 -1.36 3.84
N SER A 17 10.90 -0.80 4.08
CA SER A 17 11.78 -1.25 5.16
C SER A 17 11.15 -1.07 6.55
N CYS A 18 10.53 0.09 6.78
CA CYS A 18 9.79 0.36 8.02
C CYS A 18 8.61 -0.61 8.17
N PHE A 19 7.81 -0.76 7.12
CA PHE A 19 6.62 -1.59 7.11
C PHE A 19 6.95 -3.06 7.37
N LEU A 20 7.99 -3.63 6.74
CA LEU A 20 8.37 -5.03 6.95
C LEU A 20 8.81 -5.29 8.39
N THR A 21 9.53 -4.34 8.99
CA THR A 21 9.93 -4.40 10.40
C THR A 21 8.70 -4.34 11.31
N TRP A 22 7.83 -3.35 11.10
CA TRP A 22 6.58 -3.21 11.84
C TRP A 22 5.68 -4.44 11.68
N PHE A 23 5.54 -4.95 10.46
CA PHE A 23 4.69 -6.09 10.16
C PHE A 23 5.16 -7.33 10.92
N SER A 24 6.47 -7.62 10.85
CA SER A 24 7.06 -8.80 11.47
C SER A 24 7.10 -8.73 12.99
N GLU A 25 7.44 -7.55 13.54
CA GLU A 25 7.70 -7.41 14.97
C GLU A 25 6.48 -6.96 15.79
N LYS A 26 5.52 -6.28 15.17
CA LYS A 26 4.37 -5.64 15.82
C LYS A 26 3.07 -6.26 15.34
N PHE A 27 2.75 -6.12 14.06
CA PHE A 27 1.45 -6.54 13.53
C PHE A 27 1.18 -8.04 13.74
N LEU A 28 2.15 -8.90 13.38
CA LEU A 28 2.02 -10.35 13.58
C LEU A 28 1.96 -10.78 15.06
N LYS A 29 2.37 -9.91 15.98
CA LYS A 29 2.27 -10.14 17.43
C LYS A 29 1.00 -9.53 18.05
N GLY A 30 0.14 -8.94 17.23
CA GLY A 30 -1.12 -8.32 17.66
C GLY A 30 -1.02 -6.85 18.01
N GLU A 31 0.15 -6.21 17.86
CA GLU A 31 0.29 -4.75 17.99
C GLU A 31 -0.06 -4.07 16.66
N THR A 32 -1.19 -3.36 16.62
CA THR A 32 -1.70 -2.71 15.39
C THR A 32 -1.32 -1.25 15.23
N ASN A 33 -0.55 -0.66 16.16
CA ASN A 33 -0.13 0.74 16.06
C ASN A 33 0.88 0.91 14.91
N ASP A 34 0.48 1.62 13.86
CA ASP A 34 1.24 1.90 12.64
C ASP A 34 1.94 3.27 12.61
N GLU A 35 1.90 4.03 13.71
CA GLU A 35 2.44 5.39 13.82
C GLU A 35 3.93 5.48 13.45
N MET A 36 4.68 4.39 13.64
CA MET A 36 6.09 4.29 13.27
C MET A 36 6.31 4.55 11.77
N CYS A 37 5.44 4.03 10.92
CA CYS A 37 5.60 4.10 9.46
C CYS A 37 4.65 5.11 8.79
N ALA A 38 3.65 5.62 9.52
CA ALA A 38 2.72 6.64 9.07
C ALA A 38 3.38 7.89 8.40
N PRO A 39 4.45 8.50 8.94
CA PRO A 39 5.07 9.66 8.28
C PRO A 39 5.71 9.32 6.94
N PHE A 40 6.39 8.17 6.84
CA PHE A 40 6.97 7.69 5.59
C PHE A 40 5.90 7.34 4.57
N PHE A 41 4.83 6.69 5.03
CA PHE A 41 3.69 6.32 4.20
C PHE A 41 3.03 7.56 3.59
N LYS A 42 2.79 8.60 4.39
CA LYS A 42 2.13 9.83 3.91
C LYS A 42 2.90 10.50 2.77
N VAL A 43 4.23 10.58 2.88
CA VAL A 43 5.07 11.18 1.83
C VAL A 43 5.12 10.29 0.58
N TYR A 44 5.28 8.98 0.77
CA TYR A 44 5.27 8.01 -0.33
C TYR A 44 3.91 8.01 -1.08
N GLN A 45 2.80 7.97 -0.35
CA GLN A 45 1.44 7.98 -0.88
C GLN A 45 1.18 9.24 -1.72
N GLN A 46 1.61 10.41 -1.24
CA GLN A 46 1.49 11.66 -2.01
C GLN A 46 2.28 11.62 -3.32
N CYS A 47 3.50 11.07 -3.30
CA CYS A 47 4.32 10.90 -4.50
C CYS A 47 3.63 9.98 -5.51
N VAL A 48 3.14 8.83 -5.04
CA VAL A 48 2.48 7.83 -5.88
C VAL A 48 1.16 8.35 -6.46
N LYS A 49 0.34 9.06 -5.67
CA LYS A 49 -0.91 9.66 -6.18
C LYS A 49 -0.65 10.63 -7.33
N LYS A 50 0.43 11.43 -7.26
CA LYS A 50 0.82 12.31 -8.37
C LYS A 50 1.27 11.52 -9.59
N ALA A 51 2.12 10.52 -9.42
CA ALA A 51 2.57 9.67 -10.52
C ALA A 51 1.39 8.96 -11.21
N ILE A 52 0.43 8.41 -10.46
CA ILE A 52 -0.77 7.77 -11.00
C ILE A 52 -1.58 8.72 -11.90
N GLN A 53 -1.74 9.98 -11.48
CA GLN A 53 -2.42 11.01 -12.27
C GLN A 53 -1.68 11.33 -13.57
N GLU A 54 -0.34 11.46 -13.51
CA GLU A 54 0.51 11.70 -14.67
C GLU A 54 0.47 10.54 -15.68
N HIS A 55 0.34 9.30 -15.19
CA HIS A 55 0.20 8.10 -16.00
C HIS A 55 -1.24 7.84 -16.49
N HIS A 56 -2.18 8.76 -16.26
CA HIS A 56 -3.60 8.64 -16.63
C HIS A 56 -4.29 7.37 -16.10
N ILE A 57 -3.85 6.87 -14.95
CA ILE A 57 -4.48 5.74 -14.27
C ILE A 57 -5.63 6.29 -13.41
N ASP A 58 -6.81 5.68 -13.52
CA ASP A 58 -7.99 6.14 -12.79
C ASP A 58 -7.86 5.80 -11.29
N LEU A 59 -7.65 6.84 -10.46
CA LEU A 59 -7.52 6.72 -9.01
C LEU A 59 -8.76 6.08 -8.35
N LYS A 60 -9.93 6.18 -8.99
CA LYS A 60 -11.19 5.64 -8.44
C LYS A 60 -11.16 4.12 -8.30
N VAL A 61 -10.39 3.43 -9.14
CA VAL A 61 -10.20 1.98 -9.05
C VAL A 61 -9.37 1.61 -7.81
N ILE A 62 -8.45 2.48 -7.40
CA ILE A 62 -7.51 2.22 -6.30
C ILE A 62 -8.19 2.45 -4.94
N GLU A 63 -9.14 3.38 -4.88
CA GLU A 63 -9.88 3.70 -3.65
C GLU A 63 -11.14 2.83 -3.46
N GLN A 64 -11.41 1.88 -4.36
CA GLN A 64 -12.59 1.05 -4.32
C GLN A 64 -12.41 -0.14 -3.36
N ASP A 65 -13.26 -0.22 -2.33
CA ASP A 65 -13.30 -1.38 -1.44
C ASP A 65 -13.85 -2.60 -2.17
N HIS A 66 -12.97 -3.59 -2.39
CA HIS A 66 -13.37 -4.86 -3.01
C HIS A 66 -13.83 -5.90 -1.99
N LEU A 67 -13.36 -5.83 -0.74
CA LEU A 67 -13.71 -6.79 0.30
C LEU A 67 -15.15 -6.52 0.80
N GLY A 68 -15.98 -7.56 0.82
CA GLY A 68 -17.40 -7.46 1.19
C GLY A 68 -18.32 -6.93 0.09
N THR A 69 -17.82 -6.72 -1.13
CA THR A 69 -18.62 -6.27 -2.29
C THR A 69 -18.84 -7.37 -3.32
N GLU A 70 -19.70 -7.13 -4.30
CA GLU A 70 -19.92 -8.04 -5.44
C GLU A 70 -18.66 -8.31 -6.28
N ASN A 71 -17.65 -7.45 -6.15
CA ASN A 71 -16.37 -7.56 -6.84
C ASN A 71 -15.35 -8.42 -6.08
N GLU A 72 -15.70 -8.98 -4.92
CA GLU A 72 -14.83 -9.88 -4.18
C GLU A 72 -14.70 -11.23 -4.91
N ASN A 73 -13.45 -11.70 -5.07
CA ASN A 73 -13.21 -13.02 -5.65
C ASN A 73 -13.76 -14.11 -4.72
N LYS A 74 -14.64 -14.97 -5.26
CA LYS A 74 -15.22 -16.07 -4.49
C LYS A 74 -14.15 -17.08 -4.10
N VAL A 75 -14.27 -17.62 -2.88
CA VAL A 75 -13.40 -18.69 -2.39
C VAL A 75 -13.41 -19.85 -3.40
N PRO A 76 -12.23 -20.32 -3.85
CA PRO A 76 -12.15 -21.47 -4.74
C PRO A 76 -12.87 -22.68 -4.14
N PRO A 77 -13.57 -23.50 -4.95
CA PRO A 77 -14.21 -24.71 -4.44
C PRO A 77 -13.16 -25.59 -3.78
N LYS A 78 -13.47 -26.09 -2.57
CA LYS A 78 -12.62 -27.07 -1.89
C LYS A 78 -12.61 -28.35 -2.73
N SER A 79 -11.42 -28.77 -3.14
CA SER A 79 -11.19 -30.04 -3.85
C SER A 79 -11.36 -31.24 -2.93
#